data_AF-A0A800KU22-F1
#
_entry.id   AF-A0A800KU22-F1
#
_cell.length_a   1.000
_cell.length_b   1.000
_cell.length_c   1.000
_cell.angle_alpha   90.00
_cell.angle_beta   90.00
_cell.angle_gamma   90.00
#
_symmetry.space_group_name_H-M   'P 1'
#
loop_
_entity.id
_entity.type
_entity.pdbx_description
1 polymer ?
#
loop_
_entity_poly.entity_id
_entity_poly.type
_entity_poly.pdbx_seq_one_letter_code
_entity_poly.pdbx_strand_id
1 'polypeptide(L)'
;MSGWEKYYGYGTGHSMIEWISIPDNPVIQLDVNTKTVTTDFADRYTADVLNIIPAQKAGVIAEKAGLTDDSGWCPVNHQSCESSLQPDIHVIGDASKHSPLPKSAFAASSEAKVCAFAVVNLLNDQALMAPAWINTCYSLIAPMHGISVAMVYKLSPDGLVSKVKGSGGLSRQSDEKSRILESGFARQWYDSITADSFL
;
A
#
# COMPACT_ATOMS: atom_id res chain seq x y z
N MET A 1 17.59 -4.56 -5.48
CA MET A 1 18.69 -5.03 -4.61
C MET A 1 19.92 -4.14 -4.61
N SER A 2 20.19 -3.34 -5.67
CA SER A 2 21.39 -2.48 -5.75
C SER A 2 21.63 -1.54 -4.55
N GLY A 3 20.58 -1.04 -3.90
CA GLY A 3 20.72 -0.25 -2.68
C GLY A 3 21.26 -1.08 -1.50
N TRP A 4 20.79 -2.32 -1.35
CA TRP A 4 21.27 -3.22 -0.29
C TRP A 4 22.70 -3.71 -0.55
N GLU A 5 23.05 -3.96 -1.81
CA GLU A 5 24.44 -4.26 -2.20
C GLU A 5 25.36 -3.08 -1.84
N LYS A 6 24.95 -1.84 -2.15
CA LYS A 6 25.74 -0.64 -1.91
C LYS A 6 25.95 -0.32 -0.43
N TYR A 7 24.90 -0.39 0.40
CA TYR A 7 24.98 0.08 1.78
C TYR A 7 25.09 -1.02 2.83
N TYR A 8 24.74 -2.25 2.48
CA TYR A 8 24.54 -3.34 3.44
C TYR A 8 25.24 -4.65 3.03
N GLY A 9 26.11 -4.59 2.00
CA GLY A 9 26.93 -5.73 1.57
C GLY A 9 26.11 -6.94 1.12
N TYR A 10 24.89 -6.72 0.62
CA TYR A 10 23.99 -7.80 0.18
C TYR A 10 24.67 -8.76 -0.80
N GLY A 11 24.53 -10.06 -0.56
CA GLY A 11 25.16 -11.12 -1.36
C GLY A 11 26.63 -11.41 -1.04
N THR A 12 27.19 -10.83 0.04
CA THR A 12 28.57 -11.09 0.50
C THR A 12 28.59 -11.82 1.85
N GLY A 13 29.74 -12.38 2.23
CA GLY A 13 29.93 -13.02 3.54
C GLY A 13 29.84 -12.08 4.75
N HIS A 14 29.74 -10.77 4.53
CA HIS A 14 29.55 -9.75 5.56
C HIS A 14 28.22 -9.00 5.40
N SER A 15 27.23 -9.62 4.75
CA SER A 15 25.94 -8.98 4.53
C SER A 15 25.22 -8.68 5.84
N MET A 16 24.64 -7.48 5.94
CA MET A 16 23.78 -7.09 7.06
C MET A 16 22.30 -7.44 6.83
N ILE A 17 21.93 -7.85 5.61
CA ILE A 17 20.55 -8.15 5.23
C ILE A 17 20.52 -9.53 4.59
N GLU A 18 19.74 -10.43 5.16
CA GLU A 18 19.33 -11.67 4.52
C GLU A 18 17.85 -11.57 4.14
N TRP A 19 17.51 -12.08 2.96
CA TRP A 19 16.12 -12.15 2.52
C TRP A 19 15.78 -13.58 2.13
N ILE A 20 14.80 -14.13 2.83
CA ILE A 20 14.22 -15.45 2.57
C ILE A 20 12.79 -15.20 2.09
N SER A 21 12.47 -15.73 0.93
CA SER A 21 11.20 -15.50 0.24
C SER A 21 10.05 -16.24 0.94
N ILE A 22 8.90 -15.56 1.11
CA ILE A 22 7.74 -16.08 1.85
C ILE A 22 7.11 -17.30 1.16
N PRO A 23 6.91 -17.35 -0.18
CA PRO A 23 6.48 -18.58 -0.84
C PRO A 23 7.36 -19.80 -0.57
N ASP A 24 8.61 -19.56 -0.16
CA ASP A 24 9.61 -20.60 0.07
C ASP A 24 9.77 -20.96 1.56
N ASN A 25 9.26 -20.13 2.49
CA ASN A 25 9.40 -20.37 3.94
C ASN A 25 8.47 -19.49 4.82
N PRO A 26 7.14 -19.58 4.73
CA PRO A 26 6.24 -18.74 5.53
C PRO A 26 6.41 -19.00 7.03
N VAL A 27 6.48 -17.91 7.82
CA VAL A 27 6.48 -17.98 9.28
C VAL A 27 5.06 -18.32 9.77
N ILE A 28 4.92 -19.43 10.50
CA ILE A 28 3.62 -19.93 10.98
C ILE A 28 3.46 -19.85 12.51
N GLN A 29 4.57 -19.74 13.25
CA GLN A 29 4.54 -19.71 14.71
C GLN A 29 5.57 -18.73 15.28
N LEU A 30 5.20 -18.08 16.38
CA LEU A 30 6.05 -17.25 17.21
C LEU A 30 6.03 -17.79 18.65
N ASP A 31 7.21 -18.10 19.19
CA ASP A 31 7.41 -18.26 20.63
C ASP A 31 8.03 -16.98 21.20
N VAL A 32 7.22 -16.23 21.94
CA VAL A 32 7.61 -14.94 22.51
C VAL A 32 8.63 -15.10 23.64
N ASN A 33 8.58 -16.20 24.39
CA ASN A 33 9.48 -16.42 25.53
C ASN A 33 10.91 -16.67 25.06
N THR A 34 11.06 -17.43 23.98
CA THR A 34 12.35 -17.78 23.40
C THR A 34 12.78 -16.85 22.26
N LYS A 35 11.91 -15.93 21.84
CA LYS A 35 12.08 -15.07 20.64
C LYS A 35 12.43 -15.90 19.40
N THR A 36 11.71 -17.00 19.23
CA THR A 36 11.87 -17.89 18.09
C THR A 36 10.68 -17.81 17.16
N VAL A 37 10.91 -17.66 15.87
CA VAL A 37 9.90 -17.91 14.83
C VAL A 37 10.13 -19.29 14.22
N THR A 38 9.05 -19.96 13.88
CA THR A 38 9.06 -21.26 13.19
C THR A 38 8.32 -21.13 11.88
N THR A 39 8.92 -21.67 10.83
CA THR A 39 8.33 -21.70 9.49
C THR A 39 7.58 -23.00 9.25
N ASP A 40 6.84 -23.07 8.14
CA ASP A 40 6.11 -24.29 7.75
C ASP A 40 7.01 -25.49 7.42
N PHE A 41 8.26 -25.26 7.02
CA PHE A 41 9.30 -26.28 6.86
C PHE A 41 9.97 -26.68 8.19
N ALA A 42 9.46 -26.21 9.33
CA ALA A 42 10.01 -26.45 10.67
C ALA A 42 11.40 -25.84 10.92
N ASP A 43 11.87 -24.91 10.08
CA ASP A 43 13.04 -24.10 10.38
C ASP A 43 12.75 -23.20 11.59
N ARG A 44 13.77 -23.00 12.43
CA ARG A 44 13.68 -22.18 13.64
C ARG A 44 14.69 -21.05 13.58
N TYR A 45 14.20 -19.82 13.66
CA TYR A 45 15.04 -18.62 13.70
C TYR A 45 14.86 -17.92 15.04
N THR A 46 15.97 -17.69 15.75
CA THR A 46 15.97 -16.91 17.00
C THR A 46 16.64 -15.57 16.74
N ALA A 47 16.08 -14.50 17.29
CA ALA A 47 16.62 -13.15 17.11
C ALA A 47 16.57 -12.35 18.42
N ASP A 48 17.49 -11.39 18.56
CA ASP A 48 17.48 -10.45 19.68
C ASP A 48 16.22 -9.57 19.66
N VAL A 49 15.75 -9.23 18.45
CA VAL A 49 14.55 -8.44 18.17
C VAL A 49 13.76 -9.09 17.04
N LEU A 50 12.45 -9.25 17.23
CA LEU A 50 11.52 -9.73 16.21
C LEU A 50 10.50 -8.64 15.88
N ASN A 51 10.44 -8.25 14.61
CA ASN A 51 9.39 -7.38 14.07
C ASN A 51 8.42 -8.23 13.25
N ILE A 52 7.26 -8.56 13.83
CA ILE A 52 6.26 -9.46 13.22
C ILE A 52 5.13 -8.63 12.59
N ILE A 53 4.90 -8.82 11.29
CA ILE A 53 3.81 -8.20 10.54
C ILE A 53 2.75 -9.28 10.26
N PRO A 54 1.64 -9.34 11.02
CA PRO A 54 0.62 -10.36 10.82
C PRO A 54 -0.21 -10.12 9.55
N ALA A 55 -0.99 -11.13 9.15
CA ALA A 55 -2.01 -10.96 8.13
C ALA A 55 -3.02 -9.87 8.54
N GLN A 56 -3.41 -9.04 7.59
CA GLN A 56 -4.24 -7.85 7.82
C GLN A 56 -5.64 -8.04 7.21
N LYS A 57 -6.61 -7.32 7.76
CA LYS A 57 -7.99 -7.22 7.25
C LYS A 57 -8.54 -5.82 7.51
N ALA A 58 -9.75 -5.51 7.02
CA ALA A 58 -10.40 -4.24 7.31
C ALA A 58 -10.60 -4.05 8.83
N GLY A 59 -10.68 -2.78 9.26
CA GLY A 59 -10.86 -2.44 10.67
C GLY A 59 -12.14 -3.04 11.24
N VAL A 60 -12.13 -3.33 12.55
CA VAL A 60 -13.21 -4.07 13.26
C VAL A 60 -14.60 -3.47 13.05
N ILE A 61 -14.70 -2.15 12.93
CA ILE A 61 -15.99 -1.49 12.69
C ILE A 61 -16.61 -1.87 11.34
N ALA A 62 -15.80 -2.11 10.30
CA ALA A 62 -16.29 -2.50 8.99
C ALA A 62 -16.91 -3.90 9.02
N GLU A 63 -16.28 -4.83 9.73
CA GLU A 63 -16.82 -6.17 9.95
C GLU A 63 -18.14 -6.12 10.74
N LYS A 64 -18.15 -5.39 11.87
CA LYS A 64 -19.34 -5.26 12.73
C LYS A 64 -20.51 -4.56 12.03
N ALA A 65 -20.22 -3.64 11.12
CA ALA A 65 -21.22 -2.94 10.33
C ALA A 65 -21.68 -3.72 9.09
N GLY A 66 -21.18 -4.95 8.87
CA GLY A 66 -21.55 -5.76 7.72
C GLY A 66 -21.05 -5.21 6.38
N LEU A 67 -19.89 -4.52 6.39
CA LEU A 67 -19.26 -3.92 5.21
C LEU A 67 -18.20 -4.82 4.57
N THR A 68 -17.77 -5.88 5.23
CA THR A 68 -16.75 -6.82 4.73
C THR A 68 -17.37 -8.07 4.12
N ASP A 69 -16.75 -8.60 3.07
CA ASP A 69 -17.05 -9.96 2.56
C ASP A 69 -16.12 -11.03 3.20
N ASP A 70 -16.20 -12.27 2.72
CA ASP A 70 -15.42 -13.41 3.21
C ASP A 70 -13.90 -13.22 3.10
N SER A 71 -13.42 -12.26 2.29
CA SER A 71 -11.99 -11.91 2.23
C SER A 71 -11.52 -11.04 3.41
N GLY A 72 -12.45 -10.55 4.25
CA GLY A 72 -12.17 -9.63 5.34
C GLY A 72 -11.97 -8.18 4.91
N TRP A 73 -12.30 -7.84 3.66
CA TRP A 73 -12.20 -6.49 3.09
C TRP A 73 -13.56 -6.03 2.53
N CYS A 74 -13.72 -4.74 2.29
CA CYS A 74 -15.00 -4.16 1.91
C CYS A 74 -15.15 -4.05 0.38
N PRO A 75 -16.04 -4.82 -0.27
CA PRO A 75 -16.36 -4.61 -1.68
C PRO A 75 -17.08 -3.28 -1.88
N VAL A 76 -16.65 -2.52 -2.89
CA VAL A 76 -17.17 -1.18 -3.17
C VAL A 76 -17.44 -0.98 -4.66
N ASN A 77 -18.39 -0.11 -4.97
CA ASN A 77 -18.50 0.50 -6.29
C ASN A 77 -17.30 1.44 -6.48
N HIS A 78 -16.45 1.18 -7.47
CA HIS A 78 -15.23 1.97 -7.67
C HIS A 78 -15.51 3.42 -8.13
N GLN A 79 -16.68 3.72 -8.68
CA GLN A 79 -17.02 5.08 -9.10
C GLN A 79 -17.42 5.97 -7.92
N SER A 80 -18.10 5.40 -6.92
CA SER A 80 -18.63 6.15 -5.78
C SER A 80 -17.96 5.84 -4.45
N CYS A 81 -17.19 4.76 -4.36
CA CYS A 81 -16.73 4.13 -3.11
C CYS A 81 -17.87 3.58 -2.22
N GLU A 82 -19.12 3.54 -2.70
CA GLU A 82 -20.26 3.00 -1.97
C GLU A 82 -20.10 1.49 -1.75
N SER A 83 -20.42 1.00 -0.56
CA SER A 83 -20.39 -0.41 -0.22
C SER A 83 -21.35 -1.20 -1.10
N SER A 84 -20.90 -2.33 -1.59
CA SER A 84 -21.77 -3.28 -2.29
C SER A 84 -22.69 -4.07 -1.35
N LEU A 85 -22.53 -3.90 -0.03
CA LEU A 85 -23.26 -4.66 0.99
C LEU A 85 -24.25 -3.80 1.78
N GLN A 86 -23.96 -2.50 1.95
CA GLN A 86 -24.79 -1.56 2.69
C GLN A 86 -24.97 -0.27 1.88
N PRO A 87 -26.19 0.05 1.41
CA PRO A 87 -26.46 1.30 0.73
C PRO A 87 -26.09 2.53 1.57
N ASP A 88 -25.76 3.64 0.92
CA ASP A 88 -25.44 4.94 1.53
C ASP A 88 -24.18 4.95 2.43
N ILE A 89 -23.47 3.83 2.56
CA ILE A 89 -22.20 3.74 3.28
C ILE A 89 -21.06 3.65 2.29
N HIS A 90 -20.11 4.57 2.36
CA HIS A 90 -18.92 4.58 1.52
C HIS A 90 -17.69 4.11 2.28
N VAL A 91 -16.85 3.29 1.64
CA VAL A 91 -15.63 2.73 2.24
C VAL A 91 -14.42 3.05 1.35
N ILE A 92 -13.38 3.61 1.97
CA ILE A 92 -12.14 4.04 1.30
C ILE A 92 -10.89 3.55 2.06
N GLY A 93 -9.74 3.72 1.44
CA GLY A 93 -8.43 3.40 2.02
C GLY A 93 -8.24 1.91 2.23
N ASP A 94 -7.43 1.56 3.23
CA ASP A 94 -7.01 0.17 3.45
C ASP A 94 -8.19 -0.79 3.64
N ALA A 95 -9.33 -0.34 4.14
CA ALA A 95 -10.50 -1.20 4.33
C ALA A 95 -11.16 -1.63 3.00
N SER A 96 -11.03 -0.82 1.95
CA SER A 96 -11.73 -1.02 0.68
C SER A 96 -11.02 -2.06 -0.21
N LYS A 97 -11.79 -2.74 -1.05
CA LYS A 97 -11.28 -3.58 -2.14
C LYS A 97 -11.11 -2.73 -3.40
N HIS A 98 -10.08 -1.87 -3.42
CA HIS A 98 -9.78 -0.98 -4.55
C HIS A 98 -8.68 -1.50 -5.50
N SER A 99 -8.56 -2.82 -5.65
CA SER A 99 -7.52 -3.39 -6.52
C SER A 99 -7.62 -2.83 -7.94
N PRO A 100 -6.49 -2.48 -8.61
CA PRO A 100 -5.10 -2.74 -8.24
C PRO A 100 -4.37 -1.57 -7.55
N LEU A 101 -5.09 -0.66 -6.87
CA LEU A 101 -4.44 0.31 -6.00
C LEU A 101 -3.83 -0.41 -4.78
N PRO A 102 -2.61 -0.04 -4.35
CA PRO A 102 -2.04 -0.57 -3.12
C PRO A 102 -2.74 0.05 -1.90
N LYS A 103 -2.67 -0.64 -0.76
CA LYS A 103 -3.08 -0.10 0.54
C LYS A 103 -2.00 0.88 1.03
N SER A 104 -2.15 2.16 0.70
CA SER A 104 -1.18 3.22 0.99
C SER A 104 -1.89 4.54 1.32
N ALA A 105 -1.19 5.44 2.00
CA ALA A 105 -1.72 6.78 2.28
C ALA A 105 -2.04 7.57 1.00
N PHE A 106 -1.25 7.42 -0.07
CA PHE A 106 -1.51 8.10 -1.34
C PHE A 106 -2.80 7.57 -1.99
N ALA A 107 -2.93 6.24 -2.08
CA ALA A 107 -4.14 5.61 -2.62
C ALA A 107 -5.38 6.02 -1.79
N ALA A 108 -5.30 5.96 -0.46
CA ALA A 108 -6.38 6.37 0.42
C ALA A 108 -6.79 7.84 0.25
N SER A 109 -5.83 8.77 0.15
CA SER A 109 -6.12 10.20 -0.13
C SER A 109 -6.77 10.38 -1.51
N SER A 110 -6.30 9.66 -2.53
CA SER A 110 -6.89 9.71 -3.88
C SER A 110 -8.32 9.14 -3.90
N GLU A 111 -8.56 8.03 -3.21
CA GLU A 111 -9.87 7.42 -3.02
C GLU A 111 -10.81 8.36 -2.26
N ALA A 112 -10.33 9.01 -1.19
CA ALA A 112 -11.10 9.95 -0.40
C ALA A 112 -11.62 11.12 -1.24
N LYS A 113 -10.79 11.68 -2.13
CA LYS A 113 -11.18 12.77 -3.03
C LYS A 113 -12.26 12.32 -4.01
N VAL A 114 -12.11 11.13 -4.62
CA VAL A 114 -13.13 10.55 -5.51
C VAL A 114 -14.45 10.31 -4.75
N CYS A 115 -14.37 9.71 -3.57
CA CYS A 115 -15.52 9.44 -2.71
C CYS A 115 -16.24 10.75 -2.32
N ALA A 116 -15.49 11.78 -1.92
CA ALA A 116 -16.09 13.07 -1.52
C ALA A 116 -16.88 13.70 -2.67
N PHE A 117 -16.32 13.71 -3.88
CA PHE A 117 -17.03 14.18 -5.05
C PHE A 117 -18.27 13.34 -5.38
N ALA A 118 -18.16 12.01 -5.27
CA ALA A 118 -19.29 11.13 -5.52
C ALA A 118 -20.43 11.37 -4.52
N VAL A 119 -20.13 11.47 -3.22
CA VAL A 119 -21.12 11.74 -2.17
C VAL A 119 -21.80 13.09 -2.42
N VAL A 120 -21.04 14.15 -2.75
CA VAL A 120 -21.63 15.45 -3.09
C VAL A 120 -22.58 15.34 -4.29
N ASN A 121 -22.18 14.63 -5.35
CA ASN A 121 -23.04 14.47 -6.53
C ASN A 121 -24.30 13.67 -6.22
N LEU A 122 -24.20 12.58 -5.47
CA LEU A 122 -25.34 11.76 -5.06
C LEU A 122 -26.34 12.57 -4.23
N LEU A 123 -25.86 13.37 -3.27
CA LEU A 123 -26.72 14.24 -2.45
C LEU A 123 -27.42 15.35 -3.23
N ASN A 124 -26.93 15.69 -4.43
CA ASN A 124 -27.50 16.72 -5.30
C ASN A 124 -28.21 16.13 -6.53
N ASP A 125 -28.46 14.82 -6.56
CA ASP A 125 -29.04 14.10 -7.70
C ASP A 125 -28.29 14.35 -9.02
N GLN A 126 -26.96 14.49 -8.94
CA GLN A 126 -26.07 14.71 -10.08
C GLN A 126 -25.37 13.43 -10.52
N ALA A 127 -25.00 13.37 -11.79
CA ALA A 127 -24.24 12.25 -12.34
C ALA A 127 -22.86 12.11 -11.66
N LEU A 128 -22.44 10.87 -11.39
CA LEU A 128 -21.11 10.59 -10.89
C LEU A 128 -20.05 10.94 -11.93
N MET A 129 -18.92 11.48 -11.48
CA MET A 129 -17.78 11.76 -12.35
C MET A 129 -17.05 10.47 -12.74
N ALA A 130 -16.28 10.53 -13.84
CA ALA A 130 -15.33 9.48 -14.17
C ALA A 130 -14.07 9.65 -13.31
N PRO A 131 -13.77 8.70 -12.39
CA PRO A 131 -12.66 8.86 -11.48
C PRO A 131 -11.31 8.50 -12.13
N ALA A 132 -10.27 9.10 -11.59
CA ALA A 132 -8.90 8.71 -11.80
C ALA A 132 -8.19 8.73 -10.44
N TRP A 133 -7.22 7.84 -10.28
CA TRP A 133 -6.43 7.76 -9.06
C TRP A 133 -4.95 7.77 -9.34
N ILE A 134 -4.18 8.18 -8.34
CA ILE A 134 -2.73 8.13 -8.38
C ILE A 134 -2.21 7.56 -7.06
N ASN A 135 -1.13 6.79 -7.17
CA ASN A 135 -0.36 6.34 -6.02
C ASN A 135 1.12 6.52 -6.30
N THR A 136 1.85 7.02 -5.30
CA THR A 136 3.29 6.88 -5.21
C THR A 136 3.69 6.42 -3.82
N CYS A 137 4.43 5.32 -3.71
CA CYS A 137 5.06 4.92 -2.46
C CYS A 137 6.57 5.14 -2.57
N TYR A 138 7.12 5.93 -1.66
CA TYR A 138 8.57 6.14 -1.54
C TYR A 138 9.17 5.19 -0.51
N SER A 139 10.44 4.82 -0.70
CA SER A 139 11.23 4.09 0.28
C SER A 139 12.64 4.69 0.36
N LEU A 140 13.09 5.02 1.56
CA LEU A 140 14.45 5.47 1.81
C LEU A 140 15.30 4.25 2.18
N ILE A 141 16.17 3.83 1.26
CA ILE A 141 17.11 2.72 1.52
C ILE A 141 18.20 3.18 2.48
N ALA A 142 18.67 4.41 2.31
CA ALA A 142 19.61 5.11 3.18
C ALA A 142 19.18 6.59 3.25
N PRO A 143 19.72 7.42 4.18
CA PRO A 143 19.25 8.80 4.37
C PRO A 143 19.15 9.65 3.10
N MET A 144 20.03 9.38 2.13
CA MET A 144 20.15 10.09 0.85
C MET A 144 19.92 9.18 -0.38
N HIS A 145 19.24 8.05 -0.20
CA HIS A 145 18.92 7.12 -1.29
C HIS A 145 17.44 6.76 -1.27
N GLY A 146 16.65 7.49 -2.05
CA GLY A 146 15.23 7.21 -2.27
C GLY A 146 15.01 6.31 -3.49
N ILE A 147 14.00 5.45 -3.39
CA ILE A 147 13.36 4.78 -4.53
C ILE A 147 11.84 5.00 -4.43
N SER A 148 11.13 4.80 -5.53
CA SER A 148 9.68 4.97 -5.58
C SER A 148 9.01 3.94 -6.49
N VAL A 149 7.72 3.72 -6.23
CA VAL A 149 6.80 3.06 -7.13
C VAL A 149 5.61 3.98 -7.34
N ALA A 150 5.36 4.39 -8.59
CA ALA A 150 4.26 5.28 -8.95
C ALA A 150 3.31 4.59 -9.92
N MET A 151 2.03 4.95 -9.92
CA MET A 151 1.05 4.48 -10.89
C MET A 151 -0.15 5.42 -10.99
N VAL A 152 -0.68 5.58 -12.21
CA VAL A 152 -1.96 6.24 -12.47
C VAL A 152 -3.00 5.18 -12.84
N TYR A 153 -4.20 5.33 -12.29
CA TYR A 153 -5.30 4.40 -12.46
C TYR A 153 -6.51 5.10 -13.04
N LYS A 154 -7.32 4.34 -13.78
CA LYS A 154 -8.58 4.78 -14.36
C LYS A 154 -9.65 3.72 -14.17
N LEU A 155 -10.90 4.15 -14.13
CA LEU A 155 -12.05 3.26 -14.19
C LEU A 155 -12.36 2.95 -15.67
N SER A 156 -12.56 1.68 -16.00
CA SER A 156 -13.07 1.26 -17.32
C SER A 156 -14.60 1.23 -17.36
N PRO A 157 -15.21 1.24 -18.56
CA PRO A 157 -16.67 1.26 -18.70
C PRO A 157 -17.41 0.07 -18.07
N ASP A 158 -16.71 -1.05 -17.83
CA ASP A 158 -17.20 -2.24 -17.14
C ASP A 158 -17.09 -2.14 -15.60
N GLY A 159 -16.68 -0.99 -15.07
CA GLY A 159 -16.57 -0.74 -13.63
C GLY A 159 -15.29 -1.27 -13.00
N LEU A 160 -14.31 -1.73 -13.79
CA LEU A 160 -13.04 -2.22 -13.27
C LEU A 160 -11.98 -1.12 -13.17
N VAL A 161 -11.14 -1.18 -12.14
CA VAL A 161 -9.99 -0.27 -12.03
C VAL A 161 -8.80 -0.86 -12.79
N SER A 162 -8.15 -0.05 -13.62
CA SER A 162 -7.02 -0.48 -14.43
C SER A 162 -5.88 0.55 -14.42
N LYS A 163 -4.65 0.07 -14.61
CA LYS A 163 -3.47 0.92 -14.73
C LYS A 163 -3.48 1.63 -16.09
N VAL A 164 -3.21 2.93 -16.10
CA VAL A 164 -3.08 3.70 -17.34
C VAL A 164 -1.79 3.27 -18.05
N LYS A 165 -1.91 2.77 -19.29
CA LYS A 165 -0.78 2.30 -20.10
C LYS A 165 0.27 3.40 -20.26
N GLY A 166 1.52 3.08 -19.95
CA GLY A 166 2.64 4.02 -20.04
C GLY A 166 2.79 4.97 -18.84
N SER A 167 1.89 4.91 -17.87
CA SER A 167 2.04 5.66 -16.60
C SER A 167 2.83 4.87 -15.56
N GLY A 168 3.44 5.59 -14.63
CA GLY A 168 4.04 5.00 -13.44
C GLY A 168 5.28 4.13 -13.70
N GLY A 169 5.50 3.18 -12.79
CA GLY A 169 6.63 2.27 -12.77
C GLY A 169 7.45 2.37 -11.48
N LEU A 170 8.48 1.53 -11.40
CA LEU A 170 9.51 1.61 -10.38
C LEU A 170 10.57 2.62 -10.82
N SER A 171 11.21 3.26 -9.84
CA SER A 171 12.42 4.03 -10.08
C SER A 171 13.43 3.17 -10.83
N ARG A 172 13.76 3.59 -12.06
CA ARG A 172 14.76 2.89 -12.88
C ARG A 172 16.12 2.96 -12.20
N GLN A 173 17.02 2.05 -12.53
CA GLN A 173 18.42 2.23 -12.16
C GLN A 173 18.90 3.58 -12.72
N SER A 174 19.44 4.40 -11.83
CA SER A 174 19.79 5.79 -12.10
C SER A 174 21.09 6.13 -11.40
N ASP A 175 21.64 7.30 -11.71
CA ASP A 175 22.79 7.85 -11.02
C ASP A 175 22.49 8.21 -9.55
N GLU A 176 23.55 8.50 -8.80
CA GLU A 176 23.47 8.86 -7.39
C GLU A 176 22.69 10.16 -7.16
N LYS A 177 22.80 11.13 -8.07
CA LYS A 177 22.05 12.39 -7.99
C LYS A 177 20.54 12.15 -8.01
N SER A 178 20.06 11.26 -8.88
CA SER A 178 18.64 10.91 -8.93
C SER A 178 18.17 10.27 -7.62
N ARG A 179 18.98 9.43 -6.97
CA ARG A 179 18.66 8.81 -5.67
C ARG A 179 18.60 9.82 -4.52
N ILE A 180 19.49 10.81 -4.55
CA ILE A 180 19.46 11.95 -3.63
C ILE A 180 18.18 12.75 -3.83
N LEU A 181 17.83 13.09 -5.08
CA LEU A 181 16.61 13.82 -5.39
C LEU A 181 15.36 13.06 -4.94
N GLU A 182 15.26 11.76 -5.22
CA GLU A 182 14.15 10.92 -4.77
C GLU A 182 14.03 10.88 -3.23
N SER A 183 15.16 10.91 -2.50
CA SER A 183 15.11 10.99 -1.04
C SER A 183 14.54 12.32 -0.54
N GLY A 184 14.83 13.42 -1.23
CA GLY A 184 14.24 14.73 -0.97
C GLY A 184 12.75 14.76 -1.29
N PHE A 185 12.35 14.20 -2.44
CA PHE A 185 10.95 14.09 -2.84
C PHE A 185 10.14 13.25 -1.86
N ALA A 186 10.69 12.17 -1.31
CA ALA A 186 10.02 11.36 -0.31
C ALA A 186 9.64 12.17 0.95
N ARG A 187 10.54 13.04 1.42
CA ARG A 187 10.30 13.91 2.59
C ARG A 187 9.27 14.99 2.26
N GLN A 188 9.42 15.65 1.12
CA GLN A 188 8.47 16.67 0.67
C GLN A 188 7.08 16.07 0.43
N TRP A 189 7.00 14.83 -0.07
CA TRP A 189 5.75 14.12 -0.24
C TRP A 189 5.06 13.88 1.10
N TYR A 190 5.80 13.47 2.12
CA TYR A 190 5.27 13.30 3.48
C TYR A 190 4.68 14.61 4.01
N ASP A 191 5.43 15.71 3.93
CA ASP A 191 4.96 17.02 4.38
C ASP A 191 3.73 17.49 3.58
N SER A 192 3.71 17.24 2.27
CA SER A 192 2.61 17.66 1.40
C SER A 192 1.34 16.86 1.62
N ILE A 193 1.42 15.51 1.73
CA ILE A 193 0.23 14.68 1.90
C ILE A 193 -0.39 14.84 3.28
N THR A 194 0.43 15.09 4.30
CA THR A 194 -0.05 15.38 5.65
C THR A 194 -0.75 16.73 5.69
N ALA A 195 -0.20 17.77 5.07
CA ALA A 195 -0.87 19.06 4.93
C ALA A 195 -2.20 18.94 4.16
N ASP A 196 -2.19 18.33 2.96
CA ASP A 196 -3.40 18.14 2.14
C ASP A 196 -4.52 17.37 2.84
N SER A 197 -4.18 16.47 3.77
CA SER A 197 -5.17 15.64 4.46
C SER A 197 -5.71 16.27 5.75
N PHE A 198 -4.96 17.17 6.39
CA PHE A 198 -5.24 17.57 7.78
C PHE A 198 -5.12 19.07 8.08
N LEU A 199 -4.63 19.90 7.15
CA LEU A 199 -4.43 21.35 7.32
C LEU A 199 -5.30 22.15 6.33
#